data_AF-A0A2V6CSF9-F1
#
_entry.id   AF-A0A2V6CSF9-F1
#
_cell.length_a   1.000
_cell.length_b   1.000
_cell.length_c   1.000
_cell.angle_alpha   90.00
_cell.angle_beta   90.00
_cell.angle_gamma   90.00
#
_symmetry.space_group_name_H-M   'P 1'
#
loop_
_entity.id
_entity.type
_entity.pdbx_description
1 polymer ?
#
loop_
_entity_poly.entity_id
_entity_poly.type
_entity_poly.pdbx_seq_one_letter_code
_entity_poly.pdbx_strand_id
1 'polypeptide(L)' 'MIGRRFFRRDPLTCARELIGAELIWGECAGIIVEVEAYAAVNDEAAHTFTRPTARAFIERNKPGAAYVYF' A
#
# COMPACT_ATOMS: atom_id res chain seq x y z
N MET A 1 -12.70 -11.08 -0.94
CA MET A 1 -11.24 -10.91 -1.03
C MET A 1 -10.94 -9.70 -1.90
N ILE A 2 -10.24 -8.70 -1.37
CA ILE A 2 -9.81 -7.53 -2.13
C ILE A 2 -8.71 -7.96 -3.12
N GLY A 3 -8.95 -7.78 -4.41
CA GLY A 3 -8.05 -8.25 -5.47
C GLY A 3 -7.20 -7.15 -6.11
N ARG A 4 -6.27 -7.53 -6.99
CA ARG A 4 -5.35 -6.59 -7.67
C ARG A 4 -6.03 -5.39 -8.34
N ARG A 5 -7.25 -5.55 -8.86
CA ARG A 5 -8.02 -4.46 -9.48
C ARG A 5 -8.30 -3.32 -8.49
N PHE A 6 -8.52 -3.64 -7.21
CA PHE A 6 -8.69 -2.64 -6.15
C PHE A 6 -7.41 -1.81 -5.99
N PHE A 7 -6.25 -2.46 -5.90
CA PHE A 7 -4.98 -1.77 -5.67
C PHE A 7 -4.44 -1.03 -6.91
N ARG A 8 -4.90 -1.37 -8.12
CA ARG A 8 -4.52 -0.69 -9.37
C ARG A 8 -5.37 0.56 -9.61
N ARG A 9 -5.37 1.46 -8.62
CA ARG A 9 -6.06 2.75 -8.62
C ARG A 9 -5.19 3.78 -7.92
N ASP A 10 -5.65 5.02 -7.93
CA ASP A 10 -5.05 6.12 -7.17
C ASP A 10 -4.88 5.75 -5.67
N PRO A 11 -3.71 6.02 -5.06
CA PRO A 11 -3.44 5.62 -3.67
C PRO A 11 -4.36 6.30 -2.65
N LEU A 12 -4.82 7.55 -2.87
CA LEU A 12 -5.76 8.20 -1.96
C LEU A 12 -7.12 7.49 -1.98
N THR A 13 -7.58 7.08 -3.16
CA THR A 13 -8.80 6.29 -3.31
C THR A 13 -8.67 4.93 -2.63
N CYS A 14 -7.58 4.21 -2.89
CA CYS A 14 -7.30 2.92 -2.26
C CYS A 14 -7.26 3.02 -0.73
N ALA A 15 -6.54 4.01 -0.18
CA ALA A 15 -6.45 4.21 1.25
C ALA A 15 -7.84 4.45 1.87
N ARG A 16 -8.59 5.43 1.37
CA ARG A 16 -9.92 5.74 1.92
C ARG A 16 -10.87 4.54 1.90
N GLU A 17 -10.85 3.75 0.84
CA GLU A 17 -11.72 2.58 0.72
C GLU A 17 -11.19 1.32 1.44
N LEU A 18 -9.95 1.35 1.95
CA LEU A 18 -9.43 0.28 2.81
C LEU A 18 -9.96 0.38 4.25
N ILE A 19 -10.41 1.56 4.69
CA ILE A 19 -11.03 1.71 6.01
C ILE A 19 -12.27 0.82 6.10
N GLY A 20 -12.32 -0.01 7.15
CA GLY A 20 -13.37 -1.01 7.36
C GLY A 20 -13.10 -2.36 6.70
N ALA A 21 -12.06 -2.50 5.88
CA ALA A 21 -11.64 -3.80 5.38
C ALA A 21 -11.00 -4.64 6.49
N GLU A 22 -11.18 -5.95 6.43
CA GLU A 22 -10.58 -6.90 7.36
C GLU A 22 -9.26 -7.44 6.79
N LEU A 23 -8.17 -7.27 7.55
CA LEU A 23 -6.88 -7.90 7.29
C LEU A 23 -6.82 -9.22 8.05
N ILE A 24 -6.60 -10.31 7.32
CA ILE A 24 -6.59 -11.67 7.87
C ILE A 24 -5.19 -12.29 7.67
N TRP A 25 -4.63 -12.88 8.73
CA TRP A 25 -3.38 -13.63 8.70
C TRP A 25 -3.47 -14.85 9.63
N GLY A 26 -3.60 -16.04 9.05
CA GLY A 26 -3.79 -17.27 9.82
C GLY A 26 -5.06 -17.21 10.67
N GLU A 27 -4.92 -17.39 11.98
CA GLU A 27 -6.03 -17.28 12.96
C GLU A 27 -6.25 -15.85 13.46
N CYS A 28 -5.41 -14.90 13.06
CA CYS A 28 -5.52 -13.50 13.45
C CYS A 28 -6.29 -12.70 12.39
N ALA A 29 -7.16 -11.79 12.83
CA ALA A 29 -7.83 -10.83 11.98
C ALA A 29 -7.97 -9.47 12.68
N GLY A 30 -8.11 -8.41 11.89
CA GLY A 30 -8.35 -7.07 12.40
C GLY A 30 -8.97 -6.16 11.34
N ILE A 31 -9.82 -5.23 11.79
CA ILE A 31 -10.40 -4.21 10.93
C ILE A 31 -9.39 -3.07 10.76
N ILE A 32 -9.15 -2.66 9.53
CA ILE A 32 -8.34 -1.49 9.19
C ILE A 32 -9.14 -0.24 9.58
N VAL A 33 -8.69 0.47 10.60
CA VAL A 33 -9.33 1.69 11.11
C VAL A 33 -8.55 2.97 10.77
N GLU A 34 -7.32 2.82 10.32
CA GLU A 34 -6.43 3.94 9.97
C GLU A 34 -5.51 3.52 8.82
N VAL A 35 -5.22 4.47 7.92
CA VAL A 35 -4.33 4.30 6.77
C VAL A 35 -3.69 5.62 6.40
N GLU A 36 -2.56 5.56 5.71
CA GLU A 36 -1.93 6.70 5.05
C GLU A 36 -1.70 6.38 3.57
N ALA A 37 -1.80 7.40 2.72
CA ALA A 37 -1.48 7.30 1.30
C ALA A 37 -0.20 8.09 1.01
N TYR A 38 0.75 7.43 0.36
CA TYR A 38 2.00 8.05 -0.08
C TYR A 38 2.06 8.01 -1.61
N ALA A 39 2.38 9.14 -2.25
CA ALA A 39 2.57 9.16 -3.70
C ALA A 39 3.96 8.62 -4.06
N ALA A 40 4.04 7.77 -5.08
CA ALA A 40 5.33 7.20 -5.48
C ALA A 40 6.31 8.27 -6.02
N VAL A 41 5.78 9.40 -6.52
CA VAL A 41 6.53 10.49 -7.15
C VAL A 41 6.16 11.81 -6.46
N ASN A 42 7.15 12.65 -6.18
CA ASN A 42 6.99 13.99 -5.60
C ASN A 42 6.30 14.04 -4.22
N ASP A 43 6.48 13.01 -3.40
CA ASP A 43 6.06 13.01 -2.00
C ASP A 43 7.29 12.85 -1.13
N GLU A 44 7.71 13.94 -0.48
CA GLU A 44 8.93 13.98 0.34
C GLU A 44 8.86 13.05 1.56
N ALA A 45 7.65 12.70 2.01
CA ALA A 45 7.44 11.76 3.11
C ALA A 45 7.54 10.29 2.65
N ALA A 46 7.42 10.03 1.34
CA ALA A 46 7.51 8.68 0.80
C ALA A 46 8.97 8.19 0.71
N HIS A 47 9.19 6.91 1.03
CA HIS A 47 10.49 6.26 0.83
C HIS A 47 11.00 6.34 -0.62
N THR A 48 10.08 6.39 -1.58
CA THR A 48 10.40 6.52 -3.01
C THR A 48 11.01 7.87 -3.37
N PHE A 49 10.97 8.87 -2.48
CA PHE A 49 11.65 10.14 -2.68
C PHE A 49 13.17 10.00 -2.59
N THR A 50 13.67 9.32 -1.55
CA THR A 50 15.11 9.22 -1.28
C THR A 50 15.71 7.86 -1.59
N ARG A 51 14.94 6.76 -1.44
CA ARG A 51 15.48 5.38 -1.46
C ARG A 51 15.37 4.74 -2.85
N PRO A 52 16.48 4.45 -3.56
CA PRO A 52 16.44 3.77 -4.85
C PRO A 52 15.84 2.35 -4.77
N THR A 53 16.03 1.65 -3.65
CA THR A 53 15.48 0.32 -3.43
C THR A 53 13.96 0.30 -3.35
N ALA A 54 13.34 1.36 -2.81
CA ALA A 54 11.88 1.52 -2.79
C ALA A 54 11.32 1.76 -4.20
N ARG A 55 11.98 2.60 -5.00
CA ARG A 55 11.63 2.81 -6.42
C ARG A 55 11.73 1.51 -7.21
N ALA A 56 12.85 0.80 -7.08
CA ALA A 56 13.04 -0.49 -7.74
C ALA A 56 12.05 -1.57 -7.25
N PHE A 57 11.56 -1.50 -6.00
CA PHE A 57 10.47 -2.36 -5.54
C PHE A 57 9.17 -2.08 -6.31
N ILE A 58 8.78 -0.82 -6.47
CA ILE A 58 7.57 -0.45 -7.23
C ILE A 58 7.68 -0.92 -8.69
N GLU A 59 8.81 -0.71 -9.33
CA GLU A 59 9.02 -1.10 -10.74
C GLU A 59 8.89 -2.62 -10.97
N ARG A 60 9.41 -3.42 -10.03
CA ARG A 60 9.41 -4.89 -10.16
C ARG A 60 8.09 -5.55 -9.81
N ASN A 61 7.23 -4.88 -9.05
CA ASN A 61 6.05 -5.48 -8.46
C ASN A 61 4.74 -4.97 -9.05
N LYS A 62 3.70 -5.80 -8.95
CA LYS A 62 2.34 -5.43 -9.36
C LYS A 62 1.59 -4.78 -8.18
N PRO A 63 0.58 -3.93 -8.44
CA PRO A 63 -0.26 -3.39 -7.38
C PRO A 63 -0.83 -4.47 -6.46
N GLY A 64 -0.82 -4.20 -5.15
CA GLY A 64 -1.18 -5.15 -4.10
C GLY A 64 0.00 -5.97 -3.54
N ALA A 65 1.25 -5.70 -3.97
CA ALA A 65 2.42 -6.25 -3.32
C ALA A 65 2.68 -5.57 -1.96
N ALA A 66 3.01 -6.35 -0.94
CA ALA A 66 3.37 -5.83 0.38
C ALA A 66 4.83 -5.34 0.39
N TYR A 67 5.03 -4.08 0.78
CA TYR A 67 6.34 -3.49 1.04
C TYR A 67 6.54 -3.33 2.54
N VAL A 68 7.34 -4.22 3.15
CA VAL A 68 7.62 -4.25 4.59
C VAL A 68 9.11 -3.97 4.80
N TYR A 69 9.45 -3.10 5.75
CA TYR A 69 10.81 -2.65 6.02
C TYR A 69 11.07 -2.47 7.53
N PHE A 70 12.35 -2.33 7.92
CA PHE A 70 12.81 -1.96 9.26
C PHE A 70 13.46 -0.57 9.22
#